data_AF-A0A330KUG5-F1
#
_entry.id   AF-A0A330KUG5-F1
#
_cell.length_a   1.000
_cell.length_b   1.000
_cell.length_c   1.000
_cell.angle_alpha   90.00
_cell.angle_beta   90.00
_cell.angle_gamma   90.00
#
_symmetry.space_group_name_H-M   'P 1'
#
loop_
_entity.id
_entity.type
_entity.pdbx_description
1 polymer ?
#
loop_
_entity_poly.entity_id
_entity_poly.type
_entity_poly.pdbx_seq_one_letter_code
_entity_poly.pdbx_strand_id
1 'polypeptide(L)'
;MNTKLVVVFLLSAILFVSVTASRPGKDLERDEAYETYDDERPYFKRACKDNLPAATCSNVKANNNCSSEKYKTNCAKTCGEC
;
A
#
# COMPACT_ATOMS: atom_id res chain seq x y z
N MET A 1 -6.30 62.46 16.70
CA MET A 1 -6.20 61.02 16.41
C MET A 1 -4.82 60.54 16.81
N ASN A 2 -4.73 59.54 17.68
CA ASN A 2 -3.43 59.07 18.19
C ASN A 2 -2.81 58.13 17.16
N THR A 3 -1.76 58.56 16.46
CA THR A 3 -1.10 57.78 15.40
C THR A 3 -0.73 56.36 15.87
N LYS A 4 -0.34 56.21 17.13
CA LYS A 4 -0.06 54.90 17.76
C LYS A 4 -1.26 53.96 17.76
N LEU A 5 -2.47 54.47 18.07
CA LEU A 5 -3.69 53.65 18.04
C LEU A 5 -4.02 53.22 16.62
N VAL A 6 -3.83 54.10 15.63
CA VAL A 6 -4.10 53.78 14.21
C VAL A 6 -3.20 52.65 13.71
N VAL A 7 -1.91 52.68 14.05
CA VAL A 7 -0.96 51.62 13.68
C VAL A 7 -1.32 50.28 14.32
N VAL A 8 -1.70 50.28 15.61
CA VAL A 8 -2.13 49.05 16.31
C VAL A 8 -3.39 48.46 15.67
N PHE A 9 -4.36 49.30 15.31
CA PHE A 9 -5.58 48.87 14.61
C PHE A 9 -5.30 48.30 13.21
N LEU A 10 -4.37 48.90 12.46
CA LEU A 10 -3.98 48.39 11.15
C LEU A 10 -3.30 47.02 11.27
N LEU A 11 -2.38 46.86 12.23
CA LEU A 11 -1.69 45.59 12.45
C LEU A 11 -2.65 44.48 12.88
N SER A 12 -3.62 44.78 13.76
CA SER A 12 -4.62 43.79 14.19
C SER A 12 -5.56 43.38 13.05
N ALA A 13 -5.96 44.33 12.19
CA ALA A 13 -6.77 44.02 11.01
C ALA A 13 -6.03 43.10 10.02
N ILE A 14 -4.73 43.37 9.76
CA ILE A 14 -3.91 42.53 8.88
C ILE A 14 -3.75 41.12 9.43
N LEU A 15 -3.49 40.97 10.73
CA LEU A 15 -3.37 39.65 11.38
C LEU A 15 -4.69 38.87 11.35
N PHE A 16 -5.83 39.55 11.47
CA PHE A 16 -7.13 38.90 11.41
C PHE A 16 -7.41 38.33 10.01
N VAL A 17 -7.08 39.09 8.97
CA VAL A 17 -7.23 38.66 7.57
C VAL A 17 -6.30 37.50 7.23
N SER A 18 -5.05 37.51 7.69
CA SER A 18 -4.13 36.39 7.43
C SER A 18 -4.52 35.12 8.19
N VAL A 19 -5.07 35.23 9.41
CA VAL A 19 -5.60 34.06 10.15
C VAL A 19 -6.84 33.47 9.45
N THR A 20 -7.74 34.30 8.91
CA THR A 20 -8.93 33.78 8.21
C THR A 20 -8.59 33.23 6.83
N ALA A 21 -7.64 33.83 6.11
CA ALA A 21 -7.14 33.34 4.83
C ALA A 21 -6.30 32.06 4.98
N SER A 22 -5.58 31.92 6.09
CA SER A 22 -4.78 30.74 6.41
C SER A 22 -5.62 29.59 6.96
N ARG A 23 -6.88 29.45 6.52
CA ARG A 23 -7.55 28.14 6.47
C ARG A 23 -7.21 27.49 5.12
N PRO A 24 -6.07 26.80 4.98
CA PRO A 24 -5.83 25.93 3.83
C PRO A 24 -6.77 24.74 3.95
N GLY A 25 -7.96 24.87 3.37
CA GLY A 25 -8.94 23.80 3.45
C GLY A 25 -10.10 24.10 2.54
N LYS A 26 -10.08 23.50 1.35
CA LYS A 26 -10.95 23.72 0.19
C LYS A 26 -10.39 24.90 -0.61
N ASP A 27 -9.63 24.69 -1.68
CA ASP A 27 -10.13 24.01 -2.86
C ASP A 27 -9.16 22.91 -3.30
N LEU A 28 -9.39 21.71 -2.77
CA LEU A 28 -9.19 20.53 -3.58
C LEU A 28 -10.26 20.62 -4.67
N GLU A 29 -9.92 21.28 -5.79
CA GLU A 29 -10.45 20.90 -7.10
C GLU A 29 -10.11 19.43 -7.25
N ARG A 30 -11.03 18.63 -6.71
CA ARG A 30 -11.07 17.20 -6.78
C ARG A 30 -11.49 16.89 -8.20
N ASP A 31 -10.56 17.10 -9.13
CA ASP A 31 -10.72 16.59 -10.47
C ASP A 31 -10.87 15.08 -10.32
N GLU A 32 -12.08 14.63 -10.64
CA GLU A 32 -12.55 13.25 -10.66
C GLU A 32 -11.84 12.47 -11.78
N ALA A 33 -10.51 12.46 -11.78
CA ALA A 33 -9.75 11.39 -12.41
C ALA A 33 -9.65 10.25 -11.39
N TYR A 34 -10.81 9.71 -11.00
CA TYR A 34 -10.87 8.33 -10.54
C TYR A 34 -10.65 7.49 -11.80
N GLU A 35 -9.39 7.38 -12.20
CA GLU A 35 -9.02 6.26 -13.04
C GLU A 35 -9.33 5.04 -12.20
N THR A 36 -10.43 4.38 -12.56
CA THR A 36 -10.74 3.02 -12.20
C THR A 36 -9.57 2.20 -12.72
N TYR A 37 -8.49 2.16 -11.95
CA TYR A 37 -7.51 1.13 -12.09
C TYR A 37 -8.29 -0.14 -11.76
N ASP A 38 -8.73 -0.84 -12.80
CA ASP A 38 -8.73 -2.30 -12.85
C ASP A 38 -7.27 -2.77 -12.63
N ASP A 39 -6.68 -2.34 -11.51
CA ASP A 39 -5.65 -3.09 -10.85
C ASP A 39 -6.43 -4.26 -10.26
N GLU A 40 -6.78 -5.19 -11.16
CA GLU A 40 -6.52 -6.60 -10.92
C GLU A 40 -5.07 -6.68 -10.44
N ARG A 41 -4.76 -6.17 -9.23
CA ARG A 41 -3.58 -6.57 -8.49
C ARG A 41 -3.85 -8.04 -8.37
N PRO A 42 -3.16 -8.93 -9.11
CA PRO A 42 -3.28 -10.32 -8.82
C PRO A 42 -2.84 -10.41 -7.37
N TYR A 43 -3.81 -10.54 -6.46
CA TYR A 43 -3.61 -10.67 -5.04
C TYR A 43 -2.64 -11.82 -4.89
N PHE A 44 -1.37 -11.46 -4.81
CA PHE A 44 -0.16 -12.24 -4.70
C PHE A 44 -0.38 -13.75 -4.86
N LYS A 45 -0.83 -14.22 -6.03
CA LYS A 45 -1.11 -15.63 -6.23
C LYS A 45 0.24 -16.30 -6.38
N ARG A 46 0.79 -16.82 -5.28
CA ARG A 46 2.08 -17.49 -5.27
C ARG A 46 2.05 -18.59 -6.33
N ALA A 47 2.97 -18.53 -7.28
CA ALA A 47 3.07 -19.56 -8.31
C ALA A 47 3.28 -20.92 -7.64
N CYS A 48 2.43 -21.90 -7.99
CA CYS A 48 2.61 -23.27 -7.55
C CYS A 48 3.87 -23.85 -8.18
N LYS A 49 4.91 -24.06 -7.38
CA LYS A 49 6.19 -24.60 -7.83
C LYS A 49 6.86 -25.40 -6.72
N ASP A 50 7.74 -26.29 -7.14
CA ASP A 50 8.71 -26.90 -6.25
C ASP A 50 9.87 -25.93 -6.02
N ASN A 51 10.30 -25.81 -4.78
CA ASN A 51 11.45 -25.01 -4.37
C ASN A 51 12.74 -25.86 -4.31
N LEU A 52 12.61 -27.19 -4.26
CA LEU A 52 13.73 -28.13 -4.35
C LEU A 52 13.96 -28.61 -5.79
N PRO A 53 15.14 -29.16 -6.09
CA PRO A 53 15.43 -29.75 -7.40
C PRO A 53 14.43 -30.85 -7.75
N ALA A 54 14.06 -30.94 -9.03
CA ALA A 54 13.11 -31.93 -9.53
C ALA A 54 13.49 -33.37 -9.12
N ALA A 55 14.77 -33.74 -9.22
CA ALA A 55 15.25 -35.05 -8.81
C ALA A 55 14.99 -35.36 -7.32
N THR A 56 15.14 -34.35 -6.45
CA THR A 56 14.83 -34.50 -5.02
C THR A 56 13.34 -34.72 -4.79
N CYS A 57 12.49 -33.89 -5.38
CA CYS A 57 11.04 -34.03 -5.23
C CYS A 57 10.50 -35.33 -5.85
N SER A 58 11.05 -35.77 -6.99
CA SER A 58 10.74 -37.06 -7.59
C SER A 58 11.11 -38.22 -6.66
N ASN A 59 12.29 -38.18 -6.03
CA ASN A 59 12.72 -39.20 -5.07
C ASN A 59 11.83 -39.18 -3.80
N VAL A 60 11.45 -38.00 -3.31
CA VAL A 60 10.52 -37.84 -2.19
C VAL A 60 9.16 -38.48 -2.52
N LYS A 61 8.62 -38.23 -3.71
CA LYS A 61 7.36 -38.83 -4.17
C LYS A 61 7.47 -40.34 -4.29
N ALA A 62 8.56 -40.84 -4.89
CA ALA A 62 8.81 -42.28 -5.04
C ALA A 62 8.89 -43.00 -3.68
N ASN A 63 9.47 -42.35 -2.67
CA ASN A 63 9.57 -42.89 -1.31
C ASN A 63 8.36 -42.57 -0.42
N ASN A 64 7.27 -42.01 -0.97
CA ASN A 64 6.06 -41.61 -0.24
C ASN A 64 6.31 -40.65 0.95
N ASN A 65 7.36 -39.82 0.86
CA ASN A 65 7.75 -38.90 1.91
C ASN A 65 7.03 -37.53 1.84
N CYS A 66 6.06 -37.36 0.94
CA CYS A 66 5.29 -36.13 0.79
C CYS A 66 4.53 -35.71 2.07
N SER A 67 4.24 -36.65 2.97
CA SER A 67 3.59 -36.36 4.25
C SER A 67 4.45 -35.51 5.20
N SER A 68 5.78 -35.45 4.99
CA SER A 68 6.67 -34.62 5.78
C SER A 68 6.46 -33.14 5.49
N GLU A 69 6.28 -32.32 6.52
CA GLU A 69 6.08 -30.86 6.41
C GLU A 69 7.18 -30.17 5.58
N LYS A 70 8.43 -30.64 5.71
CA LYS A 70 9.56 -30.18 4.91
C LYS A 70 9.28 -30.32 3.42
N TYR A 71 8.71 -31.44 2.99
CA TYR A 71 8.47 -31.71 1.58
C TYR A 71 7.13 -31.19 1.09
N LYS A 72 6.11 -31.06 1.95
CA LYS A 72 4.84 -30.41 1.59
C LYS A 72 5.05 -28.99 1.07
N THR A 73 5.92 -28.23 1.72
CA THR A 73 6.21 -26.83 1.38
C THR A 73 7.21 -26.70 0.23
N ASN A 74 8.21 -27.58 0.16
CA ASN A 74 9.30 -27.47 -0.80
C ASN A 74 9.07 -28.24 -2.10
N CYS A 75 8.23 -29.27 -2.07
CA CYS A 75 7.84 -30.08 -3.22
C CYS A 75 6.32 -30.00 -3.43
N ALA A 76 5.74 -28.82 -3.18
CA ALA A 76 4.30 -28.60 -3.17
C ALA A 76 3.63 -29.04 -4.48
N LYS A 77 4.23 -28.73 -5.63
CA LYS A 77 3.71 -29.12 -6.94
C LYS A 77 3.85 -30.63 -7.18
N THR A 78 5.01 -31.20 -6.84
CA THR A 78 5.25 -32.64 -7.03
C THR A 78 4.38 -33.51 -6.11
N CYS A 79 4.18 -33.05 -4.87
CA CYS A 79 3.37 -33.71 -3.85
C CYS A 79 1.87 -33.38 -3.94
N GLY A 80 1.45 -32.44 -4.79
CA GLY A 80 0.04 -32.09 -4.99
C GLY A 80 -0.58 -31.26 -3.85
N GLU A 81 0.24 -30.52 -3.12
CA GLU A 81 -0.20 -29.55 -2.09
C GLU A 81 -0.66 -28.23 -2.73
N CYS A 82 -0.31 -28.05 -4.00
CA CYS A 82 -0.92 -27.16 -4.98
C CYS A 82 -0.88 -27.88 -6.35
#